data_AF-A0A357LHV6-F1
#
_entry.id   AF-A0A357LHV6-F1
#
_cell.length_a   1.000
_cell.length_b   1.000
_cell.length_c   1.000
_cell.angle_alpha   90.00
_cell.angle_beta   90.00
_cell.angle_gamma   90.00
#
_symmetry.space_group_name_H-M   'P 1'
#
loop_
_entity.id
_entity.type
_entity.pdbx_description
1 polymer ?
#
loop_
_entity_poly.entity_id
_entity_poly.type
_entity_poly.pdbx_seq_one_letter_code
_entity_poly.pdbx_strand_id
1 'polypeptide(L)'
;MPGRDSLKTKTSLKAGGKSYAIYSLKAAEKHVGDLSRLPCSLKVLLENLLRFEDARSVSVDDIKAFGDWLKTGASEREIAYRPARVLMQDFTGVPAVVDLAAMRDAMKSLGQNPEKINPLAPVDLVIDHSVMVDYFGGANAFSKNVAREYERNGERYQFLKWGQGAFDNFRVVPP
;
A
#
# COMPACT_ATOMS: atom_id res chain seq x y z
N MET A 1 -13.03 -1.77 -1.92
CA MET A 1 -14.06 -2.56 -1.19
C MET A 1 -13.70 -4.04 -1.26
N PRO A 2 -14.11 -4.86 -0.28
CA PRO A 2 -13.93 -6.31 -0.35
C PRO A 2 -14.64 -6.90 -1.58
N GLY A 3 -14.12 -8.02 -2.07
CA GLY A 3 -14.61 -8.76 -3.22
C GLY A 3 -15.92 -9.51 -2.97
N ARG A 4 -16.26 -10.41 -3.88
CA ARG A 4 -17.52 -11.17 -3.93
C ARG A 4 -17.60 -12.30 -2.89
N ASP A 5 -16.46 -12.79 -2.42
CA ASP A 5 -16.36 -13.96 -1.51
C ASP A 5 -17.11 -15.19 -2.03
N SER A 6 -16.96 -15.52 -3.32
CA SER A 6 -17.63 -16.67 -3.95
C SER A 6 -17.30 -18.02 -3.29
N LEU A 7 -16.13 -18.12 -2.66
CA LEU A 7 -15.67 -19.28 -1.90
C LEU A 7 -16.17 -19.33 -0.45
N LYS A 8 -16.98 -18.35 -0.01
CA LYS A 8 -17.58 -18.27 1.33
C LYS A 8 -16.54 -18.43 2.45
N THR A 9 -15.42 -17.73 2.29
CA THR A 9 -14.31 -17.77 3.25
C THR A 9 -14.40 -16.65 4.29
N LYS A 10 -15.26 -15.65 4.06
CA LYS A 10 -15.51 -14.59 5.03
C LYS A 10 -16.18 -15.16 6.27
N THR A 11 -15.54 -14.94 7.42
CA THR A 11 -16.04 -15.32 8.74
C THR A 11 -15.83 -14.20 9.75
N SER A 12 -16.33 -14.39 10.96
CA SER A 12 -16.20 -13.44 12.06
C SER A 12 -15.18 -13.93 13.08
N LEU A 13 -14.20 -13.07 13.39
CA LEU A 13 -13.25 -13.25 14.48
C LEU A 13 -13.65 -12.35 15.65
N LYS A 14 -13.87 -12.92 16.83
CA LYS A 14 -14.06 -12.15 18.06
C LYS A 14 -12.74 -12.02 18.80
N ALA A 15 -12.29 -10.79 19.03
CA ALA A 15 -11.05 -10.50 19.75
C ALA A 15 -11.19 -9.18 20.53
N GLY A 16 -10.79 -9.18 21.81
CA GLY A 16 -10.84 -7.98 22.66
C GLY A 16 -12.24 -7.35 22.76
N GLY A 17 -13.29 -8.18 22.82
CA GLY A 17 -14.69 -7.71 22.88
C GLY A 17 -15.24 -7.13 21.57
N LYS A 18 -14.44 -7.08 20.49
CA LYS A 18 -14.84 -6.61 19.17
C LYS A 18 -14.97 -7.77 18.19
N SER A 19 -15.82 -7.59 17.19
CA SER A 19 -16.03 -8.55 16.11
C SER A 19 -15.41 -8.01 14.81
N TYR A 20 -14.60 -8.83 14.16
CA TYR A 20 -13.90 -8.49 12.92
C TYR A 20 -14.33 -9.44 11.81
N ALA A 21 -14.60 -8.92 10.62
CA ALA A 21 -14.71 -9.76 9.44
C ALA A 21 -13.31 -10.14 8.95
N ILE A 22 -13.05 -11.42 8.77
CA ILE A 22 -11.80 -11.97 8.24
C ILE A 22 -12.07 -12.90 7.07
N TYR A 23 -11.10 -13.08 6.18
CA TYR A 23 -11.13 -14.11 5.14
C TYR A 23 -10.29 -15.30 5.62
N SER A 24 -10.96 -16.37 6.03
CA SER A 24 -10.33 -17.47 6.75
C SER A 24 -9.59 -18.42 5.82
N LEU A 25 -8.28 -18.55 6.02
CA LEU A 25 -7.47 -19.57 5.36
C LEU A 25 -7.98 -20.98 5.69
N LYS A 26 -8.47 -21.22 6.91
CA LYS A 26 -9.04 -22.52 7.30
C LYS A 26 -10.31 -22.84 6.50
N ALA A 27 -11.14 -21.83 6.22
CA ALA A 27 -12.30 -22.02 5.35
C ALA A 27 -11.87 -22.29 3.90
N ALA A 28 -10.78 -21.64 3.45
CA ALA A 28 -10.23 -21.82 2.11
C ALA A 28 -9.68 -23.23 1.85
N GLU A 29 -9.21 -23.97 2.87
CA GLU A 29 -8.70 -25.34 2.72
C GLU A 29 -9.69 -26.30 2.04
N LYS A 30 -11.00 -26.05 2.16
CA LYS A 30 -12.05 -26.82 1.45
C LYS A 30 -11.95 -26.72 -0.07
N HIS A 31 -11.29 -25.68 -0.57
CA HIS A 31 -11.17 -25.35 -1.99
C HIS A 31 -9.74 -25.51 -2.52
N VAL A 32 -8.73 -25.38 -1.66
CA VAL A 32 -7.32 -25.37 -2.07
C VAL A 32 -6.47 -26.48 -1.43
N GLY A 33 -7.05 -27.31 -0.55
CA GLY A 33 -6.32 -28.37 0.15
C GLY A 33 -5.66 -27.91 1.45
N ASP A 34 -4.82 -28.75 2.04
CA ASP A 34 -4.18 -28.49 3.34
C ASP A 34 -3.14 -27.36 3.24
N LEU A 35 -3.44 -26.21 3.86
CA LEU A 35 -2.56 -25.04 3.87
C LEU A 35 -1.58 -25.02 5.05
N SER A 36 -1.52 -26.08 5.86
CA SER A 36 -0.62 -26.18 7.01
C SER A 36 0.84 -25.92 6.61
N ARG A 37 1.26 -26.49 5.47
CA ARG A 37 2.62 -26.39 4.90
C ARG A 37 2.88 -25.15 4.06
N LEU A 38 1.86 -24.30 3.81
CA LEU A 38 2.04 -23.09 3.02
C LEU A 38 2.88 -22.06 3.80
N PRO A 39 3.96 -21.49 3.23
CA PRO A 39 4.76 -20.45 3.87
C PRO A 39 3.92 -19.24 4.31
N CYS A 40 4.31 -18.59 5.41
CA CYS A 40 3.58 -17.44 5.95
C CYS A 40 3.47 -16.27 4.95
N SER A 41 4.50 -16.03 4.14
CA SER A 41 4.48 -15.03 3.07
C SER A 41 3.37 -15.31 2.04
N LEU A 42 3.24 -16.57 1.61
CA LEU A 42 2.17 -16.99 0.68
C LEU A 42 0.79 -16.98 1.34
N LYS A 43 0.69 -17.24 2.66
CA LYS A 43 -0.57 -17.09 3.41
C LYS A 43 -1.09 -15.65 3.41
N VAL A 44 -0.19 -14.65 3.48
CA VAL A 44 -0.56 -13.23 3.35
C VAL A 44 -1.10 -12.92 1.96
N LEU A 45 -0.45 -13.43 0.91
CA LEU A 45 -0.92 -13.25 -0.46
C LEU A 45 -2.27 -13.94 -0.68
N LEU A 46 -2.42 -15.18 -0.22
CA LEU A 46 -3.67 -15.93 -0.33
C LEU A 46 -4.84 -15.20 0.35
N GLU A 47 -4.65 -14.68 1.57
CA GLU A 47 -5.70 -13.90 2.24
C GLU A 47 -6.08 -12.65 1.43
N ASN A 48 -5.09 -11.99 0.81
CA ASN A 48 -5.33 -10.85 -0.05
C ASN A 48 -6.23 -11.20 -1.25
N LEU A 49 -5.94 -12.31 -1.92
CA LEU A 49 -6.73 -12.79 -3.05
C LEU A 49 -8.14 -13.19 -2.60
N LEU A 50 -8.28 -13.91 -1.49
CA LEU A 50 -9.60 -14.25 -0.92
C LEU A 50 -10.43 -12.99 -0.64
N ARG A 51 -9.80 -11.97 -0.06
CA ARG A 51 -10.44 -10.69 0.28
C ARG A 51 -10.90 -9.91 -0.95
N PHE A 52 -10.17 -10.01 -2.06
CA PHE A 52 -10.37 -9.17 -3.24
C PHE A 52 -10.77 -9.92 -4.51
N GLU A 53 -11.26 -11.15 -4.38
CA GLU A 53 -11.85 -11.91 -5.48
C GLU A 53 -13.01 -11.13 -6.11
N ASP A 54 -12.87 -10.78 -7.39
CA ASP A 54 -13.83 -9.95 -8.11
C ASP A 54 -14.16 -10.47 -9.51
N ALA A 55 -13.63 -11.65 -9.87
CA ALA A 55 -13.67 -12.28 -11.18
C ALA A 55 -13.15 -11.40 -12.34
N ARG A 56 -12.35 -10.38 -12.03
CA ARG A 56 -11.73 -9.49 -13.04
C ARG A 56 -10.22 -9.43 -12.86
N SER A 57 -9.77 -9.00 -11.69
CA SER A 57 -8.37 -8.88 -11.32
C SER A 57 -7.90 -10.04 -10.45
N VAL A 58 -8.81 -10.64 -9.69
CA VAL A 58 -8.55 -11.84 -8.90
C VAL A 58 -9.65 -12.85 -9.20
N SER A 59 -9.25 -13.98 -9.76
CA SER A 59 -10.13 -15.11 -10.06
C SER A 59 -10.07 -16.20 -8.99
N VAL A 60 -11.05 -17.10 -9.00
CA VAL A 60 -11.03 -18.30 -8.14
C VAL A 60 -9.84 -19.22 -8.49
N ASP A 61 -9.40 -19.23 -9.74
CA ASP A 61 -8.28 -20.07 -10.16
C ASP A 61 -6.94 -19.54 -9.62
N ASP A 62 -6.80 -18.22 -9.46
CA ASP A 62 -5.63 -17.62 -8.80
C ASP A 62 -5.54 -18.04 -7.33
N ILE A 63 -6.68 -18.19 -6.66
CA ILE A 63 -6.76 -18.70 -5.29
C ILE A 63 -6.40 -20.18 -5.24
N LYS A 64 -6.95 -21.00 -6.16
CA LYS A 64 -6.65 -22.45 -6.23
C LYS A 64 -5.20 -22.75 -6.51
N ALA A 65 -4.50 -21.88 -7.24
CA ALA A 65 -3.08 -22.04 -7.56
C ALA A 65 -2.19 -22.15 -6.31
N PHE A 66 -2.61 -21.64 -5.15
CA PHE A 66 -1.87 -21.83 -3.89
C PHE A 66 -1.91 -23.29 -3.41
N GLY A 67 -3.00 -24.01 -3.69
CA GLY A 67 -3.10 -25.44 -3.48
C GLY A 67 -2.21 -26.23 -4.42
N ASP A 68 -2.12 -25.80 -5.69
CA ASP A 68 -1.24 -26.42 -6.68
C ASP A 68 0.24 -26.19 -6.37
N TRP A 69 0.59 -24.99 -5.88
CA TRP A 69 1.95 -24.66 -5.46
C TRP A 69 2.46 -25.62 -4.39
N LEU A 70 1.62 -26.16 -3.51
CA LEU A 70 2.03 -27.12 -2.48
C LEU A 70 2.52 -28.46 -3.05
N LYS A 71 2.19 -28.79 -4.30
CA LYS A 71 2.61 -30.03 -4.96
C LYS A 71 4.07 -29.98 -5.42
N THR A 72 4.51 -28.83 -5.90
CA THR A 72 5.81 -28.66 -6.57
C THR A 72 6.73 -27.65 -5.88
N GLY A 73 6.18 -26.77 -5.03
CA GLY A 73 6.89 -25.65 -4.41
C GLY A 73 7.19 -24.49 -5.37
N ALA A 74 6.61 -24.48 -6.58
CA ALA A 74 6.85 -23.46 -7.60
C ALA A 74 5.57 -23.14 -8.38
N SER A 75 5.51 -21.94 -8.95
CA SER A 75 4.43 -21.51 -9.85
C SER A 75 4.93 -20.43 -10.81
N GLU A 76 4.49 -20.50 -12.06
CA GLU A 76 4.68 -19.45 -13.07
C GLU A 76 3.46 -18.53 -13.20
N ARG A 77 2.40 -18.79 -12.42
CA ARG A 77 1.16 -18.01 -12.48
C ARG A 77 1.38 -16.64 -11.85
N GLU A 78 1.08 -15.60 -12.61
CA GLU A 78 0.97 -14.25 -12.10
C GLU A 78 -0.33 -14.06 -11.30
N ILE A 79 -0.25 -13.26 -10.23
CA ILE A 79 -1.39 -12.96 -9.37
C ILE A 79 -1.46 -11.45 -9.10
N ALA A 80 -2.67 -10.94 -8.91
CA ALA A 80 -2.84 -9.57 -8.43
C ALA A 80 -2.60 -9.49 -6.92
N TYR A 81 -2.00 -8.39 -6.47
CA TYR A 81 -1.82 -8.09 -5.05
C TYR A 81 -2.23 -6.65 -4.75
N ARG A 82 -3.08 -6.48 -3.74
CA ARG A 82 -3.58 -5.18 -3.28
C ARG A 82 -3.03 -4.90 -1.88
N PRO A 83 -1.89 -4.20 -1.74
CA PRO A 83 -1.30 -3.93 -0.43
C PRO A 83 -2.26 -3.13 0.45
N ALA A 84 -2.15 -3.32 1.77
CA ALA A 84 -2.99 -2.61 2.74
C ALA A 84 -2.65 -1.11 2.83
N ARG A 85 -1.41 -0.73 2.52
CA ARG A 85 -0.91 0.65 2.47
C ARG A 85 0.36 0.73 1.63
N VAL A 86 0.76 1.93 1.25
CA VAL A 86 2.02 2.25 0.56
C VAL A 86 2.88 3.11 1.48
N LEU A 87 4.18 2.82 1.52
CA LEU A 87 5.18 3.64 2.21
C LEU A 87 6.12 4.20 1.14
N MET A 88 6.38 5.51 1.21
CA MET A 88 7.23 6.22 0.27
C MET A 88 8.25 7.06 1.02
N GLN A 89 9.41 7.25 0.40
CA GLN A 89 10.42 8.22 0.81
C GLN A 89 10.33 9.47 -0.08
N ASP A 90 10.92 10.59 0.33
CA ASP A 90 10.72 11.90 -0.29
C ASP A 90 11.20 12.01 -1.75
N PHE A 91 12.32 11.40 -2.13
CA PHE A 91 12.82 11.42 -3.51
C PHE A 91 11.91 10.71 -4.51
N THR A 92 11.22 9.63 -4.13
CA THR A 92 10.22 8.99 -5.02
C THR A 92 8.81 9.50 -4.76
N GLY A 93 8.55 10.02 -3.57
CA GLY A 93 7.27 10.57 -3.16
C GLY A 93 6.92 11.88 -3.86
N VAL A 94 7.89 12.78 -4.01
CA VAL A 94 7.70 14.05 -4.74
C VAL A 94 7.24 13.83 -6.18
N PRO A 95 7.96 13.06 -7.03
CA PRO A 95 7.50 12.83 -8.41
C PRO A 95 6.15 12.12 -8.45
N ALA A 96 5.84 11.22 -7.52
CA ALA A 96 4.52 10.59 -7.46
C ALA A 96 3.38 11.58 -7.14
N VAL A 97 3.61 12.56 -6.26
CA VAL A 97 2.63 13.63 -5.99
C VAL A 97 2.49 14.55 -7.20
N VAL A 98 3.59 14.84 -7.91
CA VAL A 98 3.55 15.57 -9.19
C VAL A 98 2.71 14.81 -10.22
N ASP A 99 2.91 13.50 -10.36
CA ASP A 99 2.13 12.67 -11.29
C ASP A 99 0.64 12.69 -10.95
N LEU A 100 0.28 12.59 -9.66
CA LEU A 100 -1.12 12.70 -9.23
C LEU A 100 -1.71 14.08 -9.56
N ALA A 101 -0.95 15.15 -9.39
CA ALA A 101 -1.37 16.51 -9.76
C ALA A 101 -1.57 16.63 -11.28
N ALA A 102 -0.63 16.14 -12.08
CA ALA A 102 -0.71 16.13 -13.54
C ALA A 102 -1.90 15.30 -14.04
N MET A 103 -2.17 14.15 -13.41
CA MET A 103 -3.34 13.32 -13.70
C MET A 103 -4.66 14.06 -13.40
N ARG A 104 -4.71 14.88 -12.34
CA ARG A 104 -5.89 15.73 -12.03
C ARG A 104 -6.10 16.80 -13.12
N ASP A 105 -5.03 17.44 -13.57
CA ASP A 105 -5.10 18.42 -14.66
C ASP A 105 -5.57 17.76 -15.97
N ALA A 106 -5.08 16.57 -16.29
CA ALA A 106 -5.53 15.79 -17.44
C ALA A 106 -7.01 15.39 -17.34
N MET A 107 -7.49 14.98 -16.17
CA MET A 107 -8.91 14.69 -15.96
C MET A 107 -9.78 15.92 -16.19
N LYS A 108 -9.33 17.09 -15.71
CA LYS A 108 -10.02 18.36 -15.92
C LYS A 108 -10.09 18.72 -17.41
N SER A 109 -8.99 18.59 -18.16
CA SER A 109 -8.96 18.90 -19.60
C SER A 109 -9.87 17.99 -20.43
N LEU A 110 -10.09 16.75 -19.97
CA LEU A 110 -11.05 15.81 -20.54
C LEU A 110 -12.50 16.03 -20.08
N GLY A 111 -12.78 17.09 -19.31
CA GLY A 111 -14.11 17.37 -18.76
C GLY A 111 -14.59 16.35 -17.72
N GLN A 112 -13.67 15.58 -17.14
CA GLN A 112 -13.94 14.61 -16.09
C GLN A 112 -13.70 15.21 -14.71
N ASN A 113 -14.21 14.54 -13.67
CA ASN A 113 -13.98 14.94 -12.28
C ASN A 113 -12.53 14.63 -11.84
N PRO A 114 -11.67 15.63 -11.54
CA PRO A 114 -10.30 15.41 -11.09
C PRO A 114 -10.20 14.68 -9.74
N GLU A 115 -11.21 14.81 -8.88
CA GLU A 115 -11.23 14.17 -7.55
C GLU A 115 -11.26 12.64 -7.62
N LYS A 116 -11.53 12.06 -8.80
CA LYS A 116 -11.35 10.61 -9.03
C LYS A 116 -9.88 10.18 -8.99
N ILE A 117 -8.94 11.10 -9.16
CA ILE A 117 -7.51 10.84 -8.98
C ILE A 117 -7.18 11.05 -7.51
N ASN A 118 -7.17 9.95 -6.78
CA ASN A 118 -6.82 9.92 -5.38
C ASN A 118 -6.23 8.54 -5.01
N PRO A 119 -5.28 8.47 -4.05
CA PRO A 119 -4.86 7.21 -3.47
C PRO A 119 -6.03 6.36 -2.96
N LEU A 120 -6.08 5.09 -3.39
CA LEU A 120 -7.11 4.14 -2.97
C LEU A 120 -6.77 3.42 -1.66
N ALA A 121 -5.48 3.36 -1.32
CA ALA A 121 -4.97 2.82 -0.08
C ALA A 121 -4.24 3.94 0.70
N PRO A 122 -4.13 3.83 2.03
CA PRO A 122 -3.28 4.72 2.82
C PRO A 122 -1.87 4.80 2.27
N VAL A 123 -1.36 6.01 2.15
CA VAL A 123 0.00 6.32 1.73
C VAL A 123 0.67 7.13 2.82
N ASP A 124 1.80 6.64 3.31
CA ASP A 124 2.68 7.34 4.22
C ASP A 124 3.93 7.77 3.45
N LEU A 125 4.21 9.07 3.38
CA LEU A 125 5.44 9.62 2.82
C LEU A 125 6.32 10.09 3.97
N VAL A 126 7.54 9.57 4.06
CA VAL A 126 8.53 9.95 5.07
C VAL A 126 9.61 10.80 4.42
N ILE A 127 9.94 11.93 5.05
CA ILE A 127 11.04 12.79 4.61
C ILE A 127 12.27 12.42 5.42
N ASP A 128 13.16 11.62 4.83
CA ASP A 128 14.34 11.07 5.50
C ASP A 128 15.60 11.04 4.63
N HIS A 129 15.51 11.27 3.31
CA HIS A 129 16.65 11.18 2.40
C HIS A 129 17.31 12.52 2.09
N SER A 130 16.90 13.59 2.74
CA SER A 130 17.31 14.93 2.34
C SER A 130 18.34 15.59 3.25
N VAL A 131 18.34 15.23 4.53
CA VAL A 131 19.31 15.74 5.51
C VAL A 131 20.73 15.31 5.11
N MET A 132 21.59 16.30 4.88
CA MET A 132 23.00 16.12 4.62
C MET A 132 23.86 16.45 5.85
N VAL A 133 25.03 15.81 5.96
CA VAL A 133 25.99 16.08 7.02
C VAL A 133 26.93 17.21 6.57
N ASP A 134 26.46 18.47 6.64
CA ASP A 134 27.28 19.66 6.35
C ASP A 134 28.19 20.03 7.53
N TYR A 135 27.70 19.84 8.75
CA TYR A 135 28.40 20.07 10.00
C TYR A 135 28.50 18.76 10.79
N PHE A 136 29.67 18.48 11.37
CA PHE A 136 29.92 17.28 12.17
C PHE A 136 30.79 17.59 13.39
N GLY A 137 30.76 16.72 14.41
CA GLY A 137 31.65 16.78 15.58
C GLY A 137 31.42 17.91 16.59
N GLY A 138 30.54 18.88 16.31
CA GLY A 138 30.18 19.96 17.22
C GLY A 138 28.83 19.77 17.92
N ALA A 139 28.68 20.30 19.14
CA ALA A 139 27.43 20.23 19.91
C ALA A 139 26.21 20.86 19.18
N ASN A 140 26.45 21.78 18.23
CA ASN A 140 25.41 22.41 17.41
C ASN A 140 25.26 21.81 16.00
N ALA A 141 25.97 20.72 15.67
CA ALA A 141 25.96 20.12 14.33
C ALA A 141 24.54 19.72 13.88
N PHE A 142 23.77 19.07 14.76
CA PHE A 142 22.38 18.69 14.48
C PHE A 142 21.52 19.90 14.09
N SER A 143 21.47 20.93 14.94
CA SER A 143 20.66 22.13 14.68
C SER A 143 21.05 22.86 13.39
N LYS A 144 22.35 22.88 13.06
CA LYS A 144 22.84 23.51 11.82
C LYS A 144 22.46 22.71 10.59
N ASN A 145 22.57 21.38 10.62
CA ASN A 145 22.16 20.52 9.51
C ASN A 145 20.65 20.60 9.28
N VAL A 146 19.83 20.62 10.34
CA VAL A 146 18.37 20.83 10.22
C VAL A 146 18.06 22.21 9.62
N ALA A 147 18.75 23.27 10.02
CA ALA A 147 18.53 24.59 9.41
C ALA A 147 18.89 24.62 7.91
N ARG A 148 20.02 24.00 7.52
CA ARG A 148 20.43 23.84 6.12
C ARG A 148 19.42 23.02 5.32
N GLU A 149 18.83 22.01 5.94
CA GLU A 149 17.82 21.16 5.34
C GLU A 149 16.59 21.97 4.91
N TYR A 150 16.05 22.78 5.81
CA TYR A 150 14.91 23.65 5.51
C TYR A 150 15.25 24.76 4.49
N GLU A 151 16.47 25.29 4.52
CA GLU A 151 16.95 26.27 3.53
C GLU A 151 16.93 25.69 2.10
N ARG A 152 17.42 24.45 1.93
CA ARG A 152 17.56 23.81 0.62
C ARG A 152 16.26 23.22 0.09
N ASN A 153 15.43 22.66 0.96
CA ASN A 153 14.27 21.84 0.58
C ASN A 153 12.92 22.52 0.80
N GLY A 154 12.91 23.84 1.07
CA GLY A 154 11.70 24.60 1.39
C GLY A 154 10.55 24.44 0.39
N GLU A 155 10.82 24.58 -0.91
CA GLU A 155 9.80 24.42 -1.97
C GLU A 155 9.22 23.00 -1.98
N ARG A 156 10.09 21.99 -1.88
CA ARG A 156 9.72 20.59 -1.85
C ARG A 156 8.81 20.26 -0.66
N TYR A 157 9.10 20.83 0.51
CA TYR A 157 8.27 20.65 1.70
C TYR A 157 6.93 21.36 1.62
N GLN A 158 6.89 22.56 1.04
CA GLN A 158 5.63 23.24 0.75
C GLN A 158 4.77 22.42 -0.21
N PHE A 159 5.37 21.86 -1.26
CA PHE A 159 4.69 21.00 -2.22
C PHE A 159 4.13 19.72 -1.57
N LEU A 160 4.93 19.01 -0.78
CA LEU A 160 4.46 17.81 -0.06
C LEU A 160 3.36 18.14 0.97
N LYS A 161 3.47 19.28 1.66
CA LYS A 161 2.45 19.75 2.60
C LYS A 161 1.15 20.10 1.88
N TRP A 162 1.22 20.70 0.70
CA TRP A 162 0.05 20.88 -0.17
C TRP A 162 -0.56 19.53 -0.55
N GLY A 163 0.26 18.56 -0.97
CA GLY A 163 -0.19 17.21 -1.32
C GLY A 163 -0.96 16.53 -0.19
N GLN A 164 -0.50 16.67 1.06
CA GLN A 164 -1.21 16.19 2.25
C GLN A 164 -2.61 16.79 2.43
N GLY A 165 -2.82 18.05 2.05
CA GLY A 165 -4.14 18.68 2.08
C GLY A 165 -4.99 18.40 0.84
N ALA A 166 -4.37 18.01 -0.28
CA ALA A 166 -5.03 17.85 -1.58
C ALA A 166 -5.55 16.44 -1.85
N PHE A 167 -4.97 15.41 -1.21
CA PHE A 167 -5.30 14.00 -1.44
C PHE A 167 -5.78 13.32 -0.15
N ASP A 168 -6.89 12.57 -0.23
CA ASP A 168 -7.33 11.70 0.85
C ASP A 168 -6.39 10.51 1.00
N ASN A 169 -6.31 9.95 2.21
CA ASN A 169 -5.45 8.81 2.56
C ASN A 169 -3.94 9.07 2.37
N PHE A 170 -3.51 10.32 2.22
CA PHE A 170 -2.11 10.68 2.07
C PHE A 170 -1.59 11.42 3.31
N ARG A 171 -0.53 10.91 3.92
CA ARG A 171 0.09 11.48 5.12
C ARG A 171 1.58 11.71 4.87
N VAL A 172 2.08 12.86 5.28
CA VAL A 172 3.49 13.25 5.24
C VAL A 172 4.05 13.30 6.65
N VAL A 173 5.11 12.52 6.89
CA VAL A 173 5.91 12.58 8.11
C VAL A 173 7.04 13.59 7.88
N PRO A 174 7.14 14.65 8.70
CA PRO A 174 8.15 15.70 8.53
C PRO A 174 9.57 15.18 8.79
N PRO A 175 10.60 15.94 8.32
CA PRO A 175 12.02 15.65 8.59
C PRO A 175 12.41 15.74 10.06
#